data_AF-A0A1U7ILK2-F1
#
_entry.id   AF-A0A1U7ILK2-F1
#
_cell.length_a   1.000
_cell.length_b   1.000
_cell.length_c   1.000
_cell.angle_alpha   90.00
_cell.angle_beta   90.00
_cell.angle_gamma   90.00
#
_symmetry.space_group_name_H-M   'P 1'
#
loop_
_entity.id
_entity.type
_entity.pdbx_description
1 polymer ?
#
loop_
_entity_poly.entity_id
_entity_poly.type
_entity_poly.pdbx_seq_one_letter_code
_entity_poly.pdbx_strand_id
1 'polypeptide(L)' 'MLSTNLAKTDEIEFGWWVEIITLFPACSYYFGPFANILEAAAAKVGYLEDLQQEGAKGITLRIKQCQPETLTRISDRE' A
#
# COMPACT_ATOMS: atom_id res chain seq x y z
N MET A 1 17.98 -33.56 3.33
CA MET A 1 17.94 -32.09 3.46
C MET A 1 16.87 -31.62 2.51
N LEU A 2 15.69 -31.26 3.00
CA LEU A 2 14.56 -30.90 2.14
C LEU A 2 14.86 -29.57 1.47
N SER A 3 15.19 -29.65 0.18
CA SER A 3 15.16 -28.54 -0.75
C SER A 3 13.72 -28.05 -0.85
N THR A 4 13.46 -26.80 -0.50
CA THR A 4 12.24 -26.12 -0.93
C THR A 4 12.67 -24.98 -1.84
N ASN A 5 12.79 -25.31 -3.13
CA ASN A 5 12.42 -24.34 -4.15
C ASN A 5 10.92 -24.08 -3.95
N LEU A 6 10.53 -22.85 -3.66
CA LEU A 6 9.21 -22.40 -4.02
C LEU A 6 9.32 -20.95 -4.45
N ALA A 7 8.97 -20.74 -5.71
CA ALA A 7 8.82 -19.41 -6.30
C ALA A 7 8.10 -18.51 -5.29
N LYS A 8 8.69 -17.35 -4.99
CA LYS A 8 7.96 -16.24 -4.36
C LYS A 8 6.93 -15.77 -5.38
N THR A 9 5.82 -16.47 -5.45
CA THR A 9 4.56 -15.91 -5.91
C THR A 9 4.30 -14.74 -4.96
N ASP A 10 3.99 -13.55 -5.48
CA ASP A 10 3.52 -12.39 -4.73
C ASP A 10 2.21 -12.72 -4.00
N GLU A 11 2.27 -13.61 -3.00
CA GLU A 11 1.18 -13.86 -2.08
C GLU A 11 1.12 -12.63 -1.18
N ILE A 12 0.19 -11.74 -1.49
CA ILE A 12 -0.13 -10.61 -0.62
C ILE A 12 -0.62 -11.23 0.70
N GLU A 13 0.11 -11.04 1.79
CA GLU A 13 -0.23 -11.63 3.10
C GLU A 13 -1.22 -10.75 3.87
N PHE A 14 -2.06 -11.37 4.72
CA PHE A 14 -2.91 -10.65 5.66
C PHE A 14 -2.04 -10.00 6.75
N GLY A 15 -2.13 -8.67 6.88
CA GLY A 15 -1.28 -7.94 7.82
C GLY A 15 -1.74 -6.50 7.99
N TRP A 16 -0.92 -5.65 8.61
CA TRP A 16 -1.19 -4.21 8.69
C TRP A 16 -0.80 -3.53 7.38
N TRP A 17 -1.71 -2.77 6.78
CA TRP A 17 -1.49 -2.08 5.52
C TRP A 17 -1.82 -0.60 5.66
N VAL A 18 -1.07 0.22 4.93
CA VAL A 18 -1.36 1.63 4.68
C VAL A 18 -2.08 1.72 3.33
N GLU A 19 -3.36 2.06 3.36
CA GLU A 19 -4.16 2.41 2.20
C GLU A 19 -4.08 3.92 1.97
N ILE A 20 -3.68 4.33 0.77
CA ILE A 20 -3.67 5.74 0.35
C ILE A 20 -4.53 5.88 -0.89
N ILE A 21 -5.54 6.75 -0.83
CA ILE A 21 -6.43 7.07 -1.94
C ILE A 21 -6.17 8.51 -2.35
N THR A 22 -5.90 8.74 -3.62
CA THR A 22 -5.73 10.07 -4.22
C THR A 22 -6.91 10.38 -5.13
N LEU A 23 -7.34 11.65 -5.17
CA LEU A 23 -8.41 12.11 -6.08
C LEU A 23 -7.86 12.53 -7.45
N PHE A 24 -6.63 13.02 -7.51
CA PHE A 24 -5.99 13.40 -8.77
C PHE A 24 -4.46 13.22 -8.70
N PRO A 25 -3.85 12.36 -9.56
CA PRO A 25 -4.53 11.31 -10.33
C PRO A 25 -5.34 10.40 -9.40
N ALA A 26 -6.43 9.81 -9.90
CA ALA A 26 -7.29 8.96 -9.08
C ALA A 26 -6.65 7.58 -8.91
N CYS A 27 -6.00 7.34 -7.77
CA CYS A 27 -5.26 6.12 -7.50
C CYS A 27 -5.54 5.61 -6.09
N SER A 28 -5.45 4.29 -5.91
CA SER A 28 -5.46 3.64 -4.61
C SER A 28 -4.18 2.81 -4.46
N TYR A 29 -3.41 3.10 -3.42
CA TYR A 29 -2.14 2.44 -3.10
C TYR A 29 -2.26 1.67 -1.79
N TYR A 30 -1.68 0.46 -1.73
CA TYR A 30 -1.53 -0.33 -0.53
C TYR A 30 -0.05 -0.63 -0.27
N PHE A 31 0.46 -0.16 0.87
CA PHE A 31 1.83 -0.41 1.31
C PHE A 31 1.84 -1.31 2.54
N GLY A 32 2.71 -2.32 2.55
CA GLY A 32 2.77 -3.36 3.58
C GLY A 32 3.17 -4.72 3.01
N PRO A 33 2.87 -5.83 3.71
CA PRO A 33 2.29 -5.87 5.06
C PRO A 33 3.33 -5.43 6.11
N PHE A 34 2.89 -4.68 7.11
CA PHE A 34 3.68 -4.30 8.28
C PHE A 34 3.40 -5.25 9.45
N ALA A 35 4.39 -5.42 10.33
CA ALA A 35 4.26 -6.29 11.50
C ALA A 35 3.26 -5.71 12.51
N ASN A 36 3.17 -4.38 12.61
CA ASN A 36 2.27 -3.70 13.55
C ASN A 36 1.83 -2.30 13.06
N ILE A 37 0.84 -1.73 13.75
CA ILE A 37 0.27 -0.42 13.42
C ILE A 37 1.26 0.74 13.59
N LEU A 38 2.24 0.65 14.51
CA LEU A 38 3.22 1.71 14.75
C LEU A 38 4.21 1.81 13.60
N GLU A 39 4.65 0.66 13.08
CA GLU A 39 5.49 0.58 11.89
C GLU A 39 4.78 1.17 10.66
N ALA A 40 3.53 0.78 10.43
CA ALA A 40 2.68 1.35 9.38
C ALA A 40 2.49 2.88 9.56
N ALA A 41 2.32 3.33 10.80
CA ALA A 41 2.13 4.74 11.14
C ALA A 41 3.40 5.59 10.96
N ALA A 42 4.58 5.00 11.16
CA ALA A 42 5.85 5.65 10.88
C ALA A 42 6.11 5.71 9.37
N ALA A 43 5.88 4.61 8.65
CA ALA A 43 6.13 4.52 7.20
C ALA A 43 5.22 5.42 6.37
N LYS A 44 3.95 5.60 6.77
CA LYS A 44 2.98 6.41 6.01
C LYS A 44 3.40 7.87 5.78
N VAL A 45 4.29 8.42 6.61
CA VAL A 45 4.73 9.81 6.51
C VAL A 45 5.53 10.00 5.22
N GLY A 46 6.47 9.09 4.92
CA GLY A 46 7.25 9.13 3.69
C GLY A 46 6.38 9.02 2.45
N TYR A 47 5.44 8.06 2.43
CA TYR A 47 4.52 7.90 1.29
C TYR A 47 3.64 9.14 1.05
N LEU A 48 3.21 9.82 2.12
CA LEU A 48 2.44 11.05 2.00
C LEU A 48 3.29 12.19 1.43
N GLU A 49 4.52 12.35 1.92
CA GLU A 49 5.45 13.37 1.45
C GLU A 49 5.78 13.18 -0.03
N ASP A 50 6.06 11.95 -0.46
CA ASP A 50 6.34 11.61 -1.85
C ASP A 50 5.15 11.94 -2.76
N LEU A 51 3.94 11.49 -2.39
CA LEU A 51 2.72 11.77 -3.18
C LEU A 51 2.38 13.26 -3.24
N GLN A 52 2.64 14.01 -2.16
CA GLN A 52 2.46 15.46 -2.17
C GLN A 52 3.47 16.15 -3.08
N GLN A 53 4.73 15.70 -3.09
CA GLN A 53 5.78 16.23 -3.97
C GLN A 53 5.51 15.90 -5.45
N GLU A 54 4.94 14.73 -5.74
CA GLU A 54 4.46 14.35 -7.07
C GLU A 54 3.21 15.13 -7.51
N GLY A 55 2.61 15.93 -6.63
CA GLY A 55 1.46 16.77 -6.94
C GLY A 55 0.12 16.06 -6.85
N ALA A 56 0.04 14.90 -6.17
CA ALA A 56 -1.20 14.22 -5.91
C ALA A 56 -2.13 15.06 -5.01
N LYS A 57 -3.43 15.05 -5.32
CA LYS A 57 -4.45 15.85 -4.63
C LYS A 57 -5.52 14.99 -4.01
N GLY A 58 -6.16 15.51 -2.96
CA GLY A 58 -7.26 14.82 -2.28
C GLY A 58 -6.82 13.52 -1.59
N ILE A 59 -5.61 13.51 -1.03
CA ILE A 59 -5.01 12.33 -0.43
C ILE A 59 -5.76 11.95 0.86
N THR A 60 -6.26 10.72 0.92
CA THR A 60 -6.86 10.10 2.11
C THR A 60 -6.04 8.90 2.51
N LEU A 61 -5.71 8.78 3.79
CA LEU A 61 -4.85 7.71 4.29
C LEU A 61 -5.55 6.93 5.41
N ARG A 62 -5.47 5.59 5.34
CA ARG A 62 -6.04 4.68 6.32
C ARG A 62 -5.06 3.58 6.65
N ILE A 63 -4.91 3.26 7.93
CA ILE A 63 -4.16 2.07 8.36
C ILE A 63 -5.19 1.02 8.76
N LYS A 64 -5.11 -0.18 8.19
CA LYS A 64 -6.04 -1.27 8.47
C LYS A 64 -5.37 -2.62 8.37
N GLN A 65 -5.93 -3.63 9.05
CA GLN A 65 -5.56 -5.01 8.78
C GLN A 65 -6.37 -5.51 7.58
N CYS A 66 -5.69 -5.98 6.55
CA CYS A 66 -6.33 -6.55 5.36
C CYS A 66 -5.36 -7.41 4.56
N GLN A 67 -5.86 -7.97 3.47
CA GLN A 67 -5.08 -8.63 2.44
C GLN A 67 -5.53 -8.04 1.09
N PRO A 68 -4.86 -7.00 0.57
CA PRO A 68 -5.28 -6.40 -0.69
C PRO A 68 -5.14 -7.39 -1.86
N GLU A 69 -6.02 -7.31 -2.84
CA GLU A 69 -5.90 -8.12 -4.07
C GLU A 69 -4.94 -7.46 -5.08
N THR A 70 -4.68 -6.16 -4.95
CA THR A 70 -3.78 -5.41 -5.81
C THR A 70 -3.16 -4.26 -5.03
N LEU A 71 -1.84 -4.05 -5.18
CA LEU A 71 -1.09 -3.04 -4.44
C LEU A 71 -1.26 -1.62 -4.99
N THR A 72 -1.54 -1.50 -6.28
CA THR A 72 -1.78 -0.20 -6.93
C THR A 72 -2.93 -0.36 -7.90
N ARG A 73 -3.98 0.43 -7.69
CA ARG A 73 -5.13 0.50 -8.57
C ARG A 73 -5.27 1.92 -9.08
N ILE A 74 -5.03 2.10 -10.37
CA ILE A 74 -5.27 3.36 -11.07
C ILE A 74 -6.72 3.35 -11.52
N SER A 75 -7.44 4.42 -11.19
CA SER A 75 -8.79 4.66 -11.68
C SER A 75 -8.71 5.68 -12.81
N ASP A 76 -8.26 5.23 -13.97
CA ASP A 76 -8.36 6.03 -15.19
C ASP A 76 -9.85 6.27 -15.46
N ARG A 77 -10.28 7.54 -15.44
CA ARG A 77 -11.55 7.91 -16.04
C ARG A 77 -11.31 7.98 -17.55
N GLU A 78 -11.79 6.97 -18.27
CA GLU A 78 -12.04 7.08 -19.71
C GLU A 78 -13.09 8.16 -20.02
#